data_AF-A0A9X2RPP4-F1
#
_entry.id   AF-A0A9X2RPP4-F1
#
_cell.length_a   1.000
_cell.length_b   1.000
_cell.length_c   1.000
_cell.angle_alpha   90.00
_cell.angle_beta   90.00
_cell.angle_gamma   90.00
#
_symmetry.space_group_name_H-M   'P 1'
#
loop_
_entity.id
_entity.type
_entity.pdbx_description
1 polymer ?
#
loop_
_entity_poly.entity_id
_entity_poly.type
_entity_poly.pdbx_seq_one_letter_code
_entity_poly.pdbx_strand_id
1 'polypeptide(L)'
;MRKIATVFAALAFGFVAATPANAAVHSQCGKYICVMTAHHNRFVQDITVRTKDGLPGTLRSYWGNFHSPKVNAASHRWEVGYEQAQSKLVCGGLERDGRSIEDGICVTI
;
A
#
# COMPACT_ATOMS: atom_id res chain seq x y z
N MET A 1 -48.44 23.79 -34.18
CA MET A 1 -48.59 23.55 -32.73
C MET A 1 -48.43 22.06 -32.45
N ARG A 2 -47.40 21.66 -31.70
CA ARG A 2 -47.42 20.50 -30.76
C ARG A 2 -46.09 20.48 -30.00
N LYS A 3 -46.18 20.77 -28.71
CA LYS A 3 -45.11 20.69 -27.72
C LYS A 3 -44.96 19.22 -27.32
N ILE A 4 -43.76 18.66 -27.34
CA ILE A 4 -43.45 17.42 -26.61
C ILE A 4 -42.11 17.67 -25.92
N ALA A 5 -42.21 18.02 -24.63
CA ALA A 5 -41.08 18.05 -23.72
C ALA A 5 -40.89 16.61 -23.20
N THR A 6 -39.80 15.97 -23.59
CA THR A 6 -39.37 14.69 -23.02
C THR A 6 -38.24 14.94 -22.05
N VAL A 7 -38.58 14.91 -20.77
CA VAL A 7 -37.66 14.81 -19.64
C VAL A 7 -37.05 13.41 -19.67
N PHE A 8 -35.76 13.31 -19.98
CA PHE A 8 -35.01 12.07 -19.78
C PHE A 8 -34.30 12.15 -18.42
N ALA A 9 -34.80 11.33 -17.50
CA ALA A 9 -34.26 11.14 -16.17
C ALA A 9 -32.80 10.64 -16.24
N ALA A 10 -31.89 11.38 -15.61
CA ALA A 10 -30.52 10.97 -15.40
C ALA A 10 -30.49 9.85 -14.34
N LEU A 11 -30.43 8.60 -14.77
CA LEU A 11 -30.05 7.47 -13.92
C LEU A 11 -28.52 7.48 -13.77
N ALA A 12 -28.04 8.25 -12.80
CA ALA A 12 -26.69 8.13 -12.30
C ALA A 12 -26.59 6.81 -11.52
N PHE A 13 -26.21 5.74 -12.20
CA PHE A 13 -25.71 4.53 -11.54
C PHE A 13 -24.37 4.89 -10.89
N GLY A 14 -24.44 5.39 -9.66
CA GLY A 14 -23.28 5.46 -8.78
C GLY A 14 -22.81 4.04 -8.51
N PHE A 15 -21.81 3.58 -9.26
CA PHE A 15 -20.98 2.45 -8.85
C PHE A 15 -20.23 2.88 -7.60
N VAL A 16 -20.85 2.65 -6.44
CA VAL A 16 -20.13 2.63 -5.16
C VAL A 16 -19.21 1.43 -5.25
N ALA A 17 -17.95 1.67 -5.60
CA ALA A 17 -16.89 0.69 -5.41
C ALA A 17 -16.89 0.34 -3.92
N ALA A 18 -17.40 -0.84 -3.60
CA ALA A 18 -17.36 -1.39 -2.26
C ALA A 18 -15.88 -1.59 -1.89
N THR A 19 -15.30 -0.65 -1.15
CA THR A 19 -14.05 -0.89 -0.46
C THR A 19 -14.33 -1.97 0.58
N PRO A 20 -13.61 -3.11 0.57
CA PRO A 20 -13.89 -4.20 1.49
C PRO A 20 -13.76 -3.69 2.93
N ALA A 21 -14.85 -3.82 3.69
CA ALA A 21 -15.01 -3.20 5.00
C ALA A 21 -14.10 -3.75 6.12
N ASN A 22 -13.19 -4.70 5.83
CA ASN A 22 -12.39 -5.41 6.82
C ASN A 22 -10.89 -5.54 6.46
N ALA A 23 -10.37 -4.76 5.51
CA ALA A 23 -8.94 -4.73 5.27
C ALA A 23 -8.25 -3.85 6.33
N ALA A 24 -7.65 -4.47 7.35
CA ALA A 24 -6.89 -3.75 8.36
C ALA A 24 -5.58 -3.26 7.73
N VAL A 25 -5.39 -1.94 7.65
CA VAL A 25 -4.15 -1.34 7.16
C VAL A 25 -3.34 -0.84 8.34
N HIS A 26 -2.14 -1.38 8.52
CA HIS A 26 -1.18 -0.93 9.51
C HIS A 26 -0.06 -0.15 8.82
N SER A 27 0.33 0.99 9.38
CA SER A 27 1.34 1.87 8.78
C SER A 27 2.30 2.45 9.81
N GLN A 28 3.58 2.50 9.45
CA GLN A 28 4.65 3.14 10.23
C GLN A 28 5.47 4.03 9.30
N CYS A 29 5.68 5.27 9.70
CA CYS A 29 6.48 6.23 8.95
C CYS A 29 7.76 6.60 9.71
N GLY A 30 8.87 6.60 8.97
CA GLY A 30 10.13 7.19 9.38
C GLY A 30 10.27 8.64 8.90
N LYS A 31 11.51 9.05 8.73
CA LYS A 31 11.90 10.37 8.25
C LYS A 31 11.65 10.54 6.76
N TYR A 32 11.97 9.52 5.96
CA TYR A 32 11.95 9.54 4.50
C TYR A 32 11.03 8.50 3.87
N ILE A 33 10.65 7.44 4.57
CA ILE A 33 9.68 6.46 4.07
C ILE A 33 8.50 6.20 5.00
N CYS A 34 7.44 5.67 4.42
CA CYS A 34 6.35 5.00 5.12
C CYS A 34 6.23 3.57 4.61
N VAL A 35 6.07 2.65 5.56
CA VAL A 35 5.78 1.24 5.32
C VAL A 35 4.34 1.01 5.73
N MET A 36 3.57 0.36 4.86
CA MET A 36 2.19 -0.01 5.13
C MET A 36 1.98 -1.47 4.75
N THR A 37 1.08 -2.10 5.49
CA THR A 37 0.68 -3.49 5.27
C THR A 37 -0.83 -3.57 5.31
N ALA A 38 -1.42 -4.19 4.30
CA ALA A 38 -2.85 -4.48 4.27
C ALA A 38 -3.06 -5.95 4.62
N HIS A 39 -3.97 -6.21 5.55
CA HIS A 39 -4.27 -7.54 6.06
C HIS A 39 -5.73 -7.91 5.80
N HIS A 40 -5.96 -9.20 5.57
CA HIS A 40 -7.28 -9.79 5.59
C HIS A 40 -7.26 -11.02 6.50
N ASN A 41 -7.93 -10.92 7.65
CA ASN A 41 -7.78 -11.84 8.78
C ASN A 41 -6.30 -11.96 9.19
N ARG A 42 -5.77 -13.18 9.19
CA ARG A 42 -4.37 -13.47 9.49
C ARG A 42 -3.45 -13.41 8.28
N PHE A 43 -3.91 -12.99 7.09
CA PHE A 43 -3.06 -12.97 5.90
C PHE A 43 -2.65 -11.54 5.55
N VAL A 44 -1.35 -11.33 5.29
CA VAL A 44 -0.90 -10.11 4.61
C VAL A 44 -1.32 -10.26 3.17
N GLN A 45 -2.07 -9.28 2.67
CA GLN A 45 -2.44 -9.16 1.26
C GLN A 45 -1.49 -8.26 0.50
N ASP A 46 -1.07 -7.15 1.11
CA ASP A 46 -0.21 -6.20 0.44
C ASP A 46 0.82 -5.58 1.36
N ILE A 47 1.99 -5.31 0.79
CA ILE A 47 3.01 -4.46 1.38
C ILE A 47 3.17 -3.27 0.47
N THR A 48 3.10 -2.07 1.02
CA THR A 48 3.43 -0.84 0.30
C THR A 48 4.56 -0.11 1.03
N VAL A 49 5.65 0.15 0.33
CA VAL A 49 6.69 1.07 0.80
C VAL A 49 6.67 2.29 -0.10
N ARG A 50 6.72 3.48 0.48
CA ARG A 50 6.77 4.74 -0.27
C ARG A 50 7.65 5.76 0.40
N THR A 51 8.26 6.62 -0.40
CA THR A 51 8.93 7.81 0.09
C THR A 51 7.90 8.81 0.61
N LYS A 52 8.28 9.56 1.64
CA LYS A 52 7.42 10.58 2.27
C LYS A 52 7.36 11.85 1.43
N ASP A 53 8.43 12.13 0.69
CA ASP A 53 8.57 13.28 -0.20
C ASP A 53 8.08 12.99 -1.63
N GLY A 54 7.74 11.73 -1.95
CA GLY A 54 7.32 11.33 -3.29
C GLY A 54 8.45 11.32 -4.32
N LEU A 55 9.70 11.51 -3.89
CA LEU A 55 10.86 11.44 -4.77
C LEU A 55 11.27 9.98 -4.99
N PRO A 56 11.79 9.63 -6.18
CA PRO A 56 12.22 8.28 -6.49
C PRO A 56 13.42 7.85 -5.63
N GLY A 57 13.53 6.56 -5.41
CA GLY A 57 14.68 5.93 -4.77
C GLY A 57 14.56 4.42 -4.83
N THR A 58 15.57 3.72 -4.33
CA THR A 58 15.56 2.27 -4.30
C THR A 58 14.87 1.80 -3.02
N LEU A 59 13.66 1.29 -3.17
CA LEU A 59 12.84 0.78 -2.07
C LEU A 59 13.11 -0.71 -1.85
N ARG A 60 13.10 -1.10 -0.58
CA ARG A 60 13.23 -2.48 -0.14
C ARG A 60 12.18 -2.75 0.93
N SER A 61 11.70 -3.99 0.97
CA SER A 61 10.90 -4.50 2.08
C SER A 61 11.36 -5.89 2.44
N TYR A 62 11.21 -6.28 3.70
CA TYR A 62 11.51 -7.63 4.13
C TYR A 62 10.64 -8.01 5.31
N TRP A 63 10.26 -9.29 5.35
CA TRP A 63 9.43 -9.84 6.41
C TRP A 63 9.69 -11.34 6.59
N GLY A 64 10.04 -11.75 7.81
CA GLY A 64 10.45 -13.13 8.07
C GLY A 64 11.56 -13.58 7.12
N ASN A 65 11.34 -14.68 6.40
CA ASN A 65 12.26 -15.17 5.36
C ASN A 65 12.04 -14.51 3.99
N PHE A 66 10.93 -13.79 3.79
CA PHE A 66 10.64 -13.12 2.54
C PHE A 66 11.43 -11.81 2.44
N HIS A 67 12.28 -11.72 1.41
CA HIS A 67 13.06 -10.53 1.11
C HIS A 67 12.58 -9.98 -0.23
N SER A 68 12.08 -8.75 -0.23
CA SER A 68 11.63 -8.11 -1.46
C SER A 68 12.83 -7.71 -2.33
N PRO A 69 12.72 -7.87 -3.66
CA PRO A 69 13.68 -7.31 -4.60
C PRO A 69 13.71 -5.78 -4.52
N LYS A 70 14.90 -5.21 -4.69
CA LYS A 70 15.09 -3.75 -4.76
C LYS A 70 14.38 -3.17 -5.99
N VAL A 71 13.58 -2.11 -5.81
CA VAL A 71 12.89 -1.43 -6.94
C VAL A 71 13.17 0.07 -6.90
N ASN A 72 13.52 0.67 -8.05
CA ASN A 72 13.74 2.10 -8.18
C ASN A 72 12.43 2.84 -8.51
N ALA A 73 11.73 3.34 -7.50
CA ALA A 73 10.47 4.07 -7.63
C ALA A 73 10.20 4.93 -6.37
N ALA A 74 9.30 5.91 -6.47
CA ALA A 74 8.85 6.68 -5.30
C ALA A 74 7.93 5.86 -4.38
N SER A 75 7.22 4.88 -4.94
CA SER A 75 6.41 3.93 -4.19
C SER A 75 6.44 2.57 -4.87
N HIS A 76 6.31 1.52 -4.08
CA HIS A 76 6.15 0.18 -4.62
C HIS A 76 5.22 -0.64 -3.73
N ARG A 77 4.35 -1.43 -4.38
CA ARG A 77 3.41 -2.34 -3.74
C ARG A 77 3.64 -3.76 -4.22
N TRP A 78 3.62 -4.70 -3.29
CA TRP A 78 3.67 -6.12 -3.56
C TRP A 78 2.40 -6.76 -3.02
N GLU A 79 1.74 -7.58 -3.85
CA GLU A 79 0.74 -8.53 -3.37
C GLU A 79 1.47 -9.70 -2.73
N VAL A 80 1.15 -9.96 -1.48
CA VAL A 80 1.68 -11.07 -0.67
C VAL A 80 0.47 -11.91 -0.28
N GLY A 81 0.62 -13.23 -0.22
CA GLY A 81 -0.48 -14.15 0.10
C GLY A 81 -0.08 -15.07 1.26
N TYR A 82 0.36 -14.48 2.37
CA TYR A 82 1.08 -15.23 3.41
C TYR A 82 0.46 -15.04 4.81
N GLU A 83 0.46 -16.10 5.61
CA GLU A 83 -0.14 -16.17 6.96
C GLU A 83 0.76 -15.53 8.05
N GLN A 84 0.14 -14.73 8.91
CA GLN A 84 0.74 -13.82 9.88
C GLN A 84 0.30 -14.07 11.31
N ALA A 85 0.06 -15.33 11.67
CA ALA A 85 -0.15 -15.68 13.06
C ALA A 85 1.08 -15.28 13.90
N GLN A 86 0.88 -14.33 14.83
CA GLN A 86 1.81 -13.98 15.93
C GLN A 86 3.25 -13.55 15.52
N SER A 87 3.43 -12.84 14.40
CA SER A 87 4.77 -12.50 13.86
C SER A 87 5.08 -11.00 13.79
N LYS A 88 6.36 -10.62 14.02
CA LYS A 88 6.90 -9.24 13.83
C LYS A 88 7.09 -8.95 12.34
N LEU A 89 6.74 -7.74 11.87
CA LEU A 89 5.65 -7.70 10.89
C LEU A 89 5.91 -7.30 9.45
N VAL A 90 6.73 -6.30 9.14
CA VAL A 90 7.31 -6.02 7.81
C VAL A 90 8.20 -4.80 8.06
N CYS A 91 9.43 -4.82 7.55
CA CYS A 91 10.31 -3.66 7.55
C CYS A 91 10.52 -3.15 6.12
N GLY A 92 10.80 -1.86 6.01
CA GLY A 92 11.16 -1.21 4.76
C GLY A 92 12.42 -0.37 4.89
N GLY A 93 13.04 -0.12 3.74
CA GLY A 93 14.22 0.71 3.61
C GLY A 93 14.27 1.47 2.30
N LEU A 94 15.02 2.56 2.29
CA LEU A 94 15.25 3.46 1.19
C LEU A 94 16.74 3.69 0.99
N GLU A 95 17.18 3.44 -0.22
CA GLU A 95 18.52 3.79 -0.69
C GLU A 95 18.43 4.90 -1.74
N ARG A 96 19.37 5.84 -1.70
CA ARG A 96 19.62 6.83 -2.76
C ARG A 96 21.10 6.88 -3.06
N ASP A 97 21.45 6.97 -4.35
CA ASP A 97 22.84 7.06 -4.82
C ASP A 97 23.75 5.95 -4.26
N GLY A 98 23.22 4.73 -4.13
CA GLY A 98 23.95 3.57 -3.60
C GLY A 98 24.16 3.58 -2.09
N ARG A 99 23.56 4.51 -1.34
CA ARG A 99 23.63 4.58 0.13
C ARG A 99 22.26 4.36 0.75
N SER A 100 22.20 3.53 1.79
CA SER A 100 21.02 3.41 2.64
C SER A 100 20.86 4.69 3.45
N ILE A 101 19.78 5.44 3.21
CA ILE A 101 19.50 6.70 3.89
C ILE A 101 18.49 6.52 5.02
N GLU A 102 17.69 5.46 4.97
CA GLU A 102 16.81 5.01 6.04
C GLU A 102 16.49 3.52 5.85
N ASP A 103 16.54 2.76 6.94
CA ASP A 103 16.25 1.33 6.94
C ASP A 103 15.67 0.93 8.29
N GLY A 104 15.02 -0.23 8.35
CA GLY A 104 14.45 -0.76 9.59
C GLY A 104 13.19 -0.03 10.06
N ILE A 105 12.48 0.67 9.17
CA ILE A 105 11.15 1.18 9.47
C ILE A 105 10.18 0.01 9.41
N CYS A 106 9.71 -0.45 10.57
CA CYS A 106 8.89 -1.65 10.65
C CYS A 106 7.48 -1.34 11.15
N VAL A 107 6.49 -1.98 10.54
CA VAL A 107 5.12 -1.99 11.03
C VAL A 107 4.95 -3.14 12.03
N THR A 108 4.08 -2.97 13.02
CA THR A 108 3.63 -4.00 13.96
C THR A 108 2.10 -3.99 14.05
N ILE A 109 1.51 -5.13 14.46
CA ILE A 109 0.09 -5.39 14.72
C ILE A 109 0.06 -5.74 16.20
#